data_AF-A0A8T2Q0K9-F1
#
_entry.id   AF-A0A8T2Q0K9-F1
#
_cell.length_a   1.000
_cell.length_b   1.000
_cell.length_c   1.000
_cell.angle_alpha   90.00
_cell.angle_beta   90.00
_cell.angle_gamma   90.00
#
_symmetry.space_group_name_H-M   'P 1'
#
loop_
_entity.id
_entity.type
_entity.pdbx_description
1 polymer ?
#
loop_
_entity_poly.entity_id
_entity_poly.type
_entity_poly.pdbx_seq_one_letter_code
_entity_poly.pdbx_strand_id
1 'polypeptide(L)' 'MVEIASAAFEGKRLLERHRLVNAALADEMKEIHALSVTKALTPQQWQEQAQTSKTS' A
#
# COMPACT_ATOMS: atom_id res chain seq x y z
N MET A 1 11.51 -1.30 -0.39
CA MET A 1 10.28 -1.62 -1.15
C MET A 1 9.27 -2.17 -0.15
N VAL A 2 8.05 -1.64 -0.14
CA VAL A 2 7.01 -2.01 0.82
C VAL A 2 5.68 -2.32 0.14
N GLU A 3 4.94 -3.23 0.74
CA GLU A 3 3.58 -3.59 0.36
C GLU A 3 2.66 -3.28 1.56
N ILE A 4 1.55 -2.59 1.31
CA ILE A 4 0.68 -2.05 2.36
C ILE A 4 -0.76 -2.50 2.10
N ALA A 5 -1.41 -3.05 3.14
CA ALA A 5 -2.83 -3.36 3.15
C ALA A 5 -3.57 -2.41 4.10
N SER A 6 -4.56 -1.66 3.62
CA SER A 6 -5.35 -0.76 4.47
C SER A 6 -6.76 -0.55 3.93
N ALA A 7 -7.75 -0.52 4.84
CA ALA A 7 -9.14 -0.18 4.51
C ALA A 7 -9.27 1.26 3.98
N ALA A 8 -8.33 2.15 4.33
CA ALA A 8 -8.32 3.53 3.84
C ALA A 8 -8.15 3.64 2.31
N PHE A 9 -7.81 2.56 1.62
CA PHE A 9 -7.65 2.49 0.17
C PHE A 9 -8.93 2.15 -0.59
N GLU A 10 -10.02 1.81 0.11
CA GLU A 10 -11.32 1.51 -0.49
C GLU A 10 -11.87 2.70 -1.29
N GLY A 11 -12.36 2.42 -2.50
CA GLY A 11 -12.88 3.44 -3.42
C GLY A 11 -11.83 4.43 -3.98
N LYS A 12 -10.56 4.33 -3.57
CA LYS A 12 -9.49 5.25 -3.99
C LYS A 12 -8.66 4.69 -5.14
N ARG A 13 -8.27 5.57 -6.05
CA ARG A 13 -7.32 5.26 -7.14
C ARG A 13 -5.91 5.14 -6.58
N LEU A 14 -5.02 4.47 -7.33
CA LEU A 14 -3.64 4.20 -6.91
C LEU A 14 -2.87 5.47 -6.48
N LEU A 15 -2.99 6.56 -7.25
CA LEU A 15 -2.34 7.83 -6.92
C LEU A 15 -2.81 8.40 -5.57
N GLU A 16 -4.10 8.30 -5.27
CA GLU A 16 -4.65 8.75 -4.00
C GLU A 16 -4.15 7.88 -2.84
N ARG A 17 -4.05 6.57 -3.04
CA ARG A 17 -3.45 5.65 -2.06
C ARG A 17 -2.00 6.02 -1.76
N HIS A 18 -1.21 6.34 -2.79
CA HIS A 18 0.18 6.77 -2.62
C HIS A 18 0.28 8.09 -1.88
N ARG A 19 -0.60 9.06 -2.19
CA ARG A 19 -0.66 10.32 -1.44
C ARG A 19 -0.99 10.11 0.03
N LEU A 20 -1.89 9.19 0.36
CA LEU A 20 -2.21 8.84 1.74
C LEU A 20 -1.00 8.25 2.46
N VAL A 21 -0.26 7.34 1.83
CA VAL A 21 0.97 6.77 2.41
C VAL A 21 2.01 7.85 2.63
N ASN A 22 2.25 8.72 1.64
CA ASN A 22 3.22 9.81 1.77
C ASN A 22 2.83 10.81 2.85
N ALA A 23 1.53 11.11 3.00
CA ALA A 23 1.03 12.00 4.03
C ALA A 23 1.19 11.39 5.43
N ALA A 24 0.92 10.09 5.58
CA ALA A 24 1.07 9.38 6.85
C ALA A 24 2.53 9.23 7.28
N LEU A 25 3.47 9.26 6.32
CA LEU A 25 4.92 9.11 6.54
C LEU A 25 5.69 10.41 6.34
N ALA A 26 5.01 11.56 6.32
CA ALA A 26 5.63 12.83 5.94
C ALA A 26 6.77 13.24 6.88
N ASP A 27 6.68 12.86 8.16
CA ASP A 27 7.71 13.13 9.15
C ASP A 27 8.88 12.15 9.03
N GLU A 28 8.61 10.86 8.82
CA GLU A 28 9.62 9.83 8.61
C GLU A 28 10.39 10.04 7.30
N MET A 29 9.73 10.56 6.26
CA MET A 29 10.35 10.91 4.97
C MET A 29 11.42 12.02 5.08
N LYS A 30 11.50 12.74 6.21
CA LYS A 30 12.60 13.69 6.46
C LYS A 30 13.91 12.98 6.78
N GLU A 31 13.82 11.77 7.33
CA GLU A 31 14.96 10.96 7.79
C GLU A 31 15.37 9.89 6.76
N ILE A 32 14.48 9.55 5.80
CA ILE A 32 14.73 8.53 4.78
C ILE A 32 14.79 9.12 3.36
N HIS A 33 15.72 8.63 2.55
CA HIS A 33 15.97 9.17 1.21
C HIS A 33 14.84 8.89 0.22
N ALA A 34 14.25 7.68 0.27
CA ALA A 34 13.15 7.28 -0.60
C ALA A 34 12.42 6.05 -0.05
N LEU A 35 11.11 6.00 -0.29
CA LEU A 35 10.27 4.84 -0.03
C LEU A 35 9.55 4.42 -1.32
N SER A 36 9.83 3.21 -1.79
CA SER A 36 9.09 2.62 -2.92
C SER A 36 7.94 1.75 -2.40
N VAL A 37 6.71 2.22 -2.58
CA VAL A 37 5.48 1.44 -2.37
C VAL A 37 5.16 0.68 -3.63
N THR A 38 5.18 -0.65 -3.56
CA THR A 38 4.95 -1.51 -4.74
C THR A 38 3.57 -2.10 -4.79
N LYS A 39 2.89 -2.22 -3.64
CA LYS A 39 1.49 -2.57 -3.57
C LYS A 39 0.78 -1.75 -2.51
N ALA A 40 -0.36 -1.16 -2.86
CA ALA A 40 -1.26 -0.48 -1.96
C ALA A 40 -2.66 -1.07 -2.12
N LEU A 41 -2.96 -2.09 -1.31
CA LEU A 41 -4.12 -2.98 -1.47
C LEU A 41 -5.13 -2.78 -0.35
N THR A 42 -6.40 -3.08 -0.61
CA THR A 42 -7.35 -3.28 0.48
C THR A 42 -7.06 -4.62 1.18
N PRO A 43 -7.50 -4.81 2.44
CA PRO A 43 -7.33 -6.09 3.12
C PRO A 43 -7.94 -7.26 2.34
N GLN A 44 -9.08 -7.05 1.68
CA GLN A 44 -9.70 -8.05 0.81
C GLN A 44 -8.81 -8.38 -0.39
N GLN A 45 -8.31 -7.38 -1.10
CA GLN A 45 -7.40 -7.58 -2.24
C GLN A 45 -6.13 -8.33 -1.82
N TRP A 46 -5.61 -8.06 -0.63
CA TRP A 46 -4.46 -8.76 -0.07
C TRP A 46 -4.75 -10.25 0.17
N GLN A 47 -5.91 -10.55 0.75
CA GLN A 47 -6.36 -11.93 0.99
C GLN A 47 -6.57 -12.70 -0.32
N GLU A 48 -7.21 -12.08 -1.31
CA GLU A 48 -7.40 -12.68 -2.64
C GLU A 48 -6.07 -13.05 -3.30
N GLN A 49 -5.07 -12.14 -3.24
CA GLN A 49 -3.72 -12.43 -3.74
C GLN A 49 -3.08 -13.62 -3.01
N ALA A 50 -3.17 -13.65 -1.67
CA ALA A 50 -2.62 -14.74 -0.88
C ALA A 50 -3.28 -16.10 -1.18
N GLN A 51 -4.54 -16.11 -1.61
CA GLN A 51 -5.22 -17.33 -2.03
C GLN A 51 -4.82 -17.74 -3.46
N THR A 52 -4.69 -16.80 -4.39
CA THR A 52 -4.24 -17.12 -5.76
C THR A 52 -2.85 -17.74 -5.82
N SER A 53 -1.96 -17.41 -4.87
CA SER A 53 -0.61 -18.00 -4.78
C SER A 53 -0.57 -19.43 -4.20
N LYS A 54 -1.65 -19.92 -3.57
CA LYS A 54 -1.70 -21.27 -2.97
C LYS A 54 -2.30 -22.34 -3.89
N THR A 55 -2.84 -21.94 -5.04
CA THR A 55 -3.56 -22.83 -5.96
C THR A 55 -2.79 -23.04 -7.27
N SER A 56 -1.48 -22.74 -7.31
CA SER A 56 -0.62 -22.94 -8.48
C SER A 56 0.62 -23.75 -8.18
#